data_AF-A0A451CQH4-F1
#
_entry.id   AF-A0A451CQH4-F1
#
_cell.length_a   1.000
_cell.length_b   1.000
_cell.length_c   1.000
_cell.angle_alpha   90.00
_cell.angle_beta   90.00
_cell.angle_gamma   90.00
#
_symmetry.space_group_name_H-M   'P 1'
#
loop_
_entity.id
_entity.type
_entity.pdbx_description
1 polymer ?
#
loop_
_entity_poly.entity_id
_entity_poly.type
_entity_poly.pdbx_seq_one_letter_code
_entity_poly.pdbx_strand_id
1 'polypeptide(L)'
;MWDATPEITRAVTPRDVIHRPKTGFGAPLRAWLHGPLGTLLNDTLSEAALRRRGLFDQGAVRRLLALDRAGRVDASYPLFAVLCVELWCRRFLDGGSG
;
A
#
# COMPACT_ATOMS: atom_id res chain seq x y z
N MET A 1 27.91 15.03 -17.44
CA MET A 1 28.71 13.91 -16.90
C MET A 1 27.80 12.80 -16.40
N TRP A 2 27.05 12.18 -17.32
CA TRP A 2 26.41 10.86 -17.15
C TRP A 2 26.01 10.33 -18.53
N ASP A 3 27.00 9.92 -19.33
CA ASP A 3 26.78 9.06 -20.50
C ASP A 3 27.07 7.62 -20.06
N ALA A 4 26.11 6.99 -19.39
CA ALA A 4 26.14 5.55 -19.19
C ALA A 4 25.81 4.89 -20.52
N THR A 5 26.83 4.42 -21.23
CA THR A 5 26.72 3.77 -22.53
C THR A 5 25.88 2.48 -22.38
N PRO A 6 24.74 2.32 -23.08
CA PRO A 6 23.87 1.15 -22.99
C PRO A 6 24.54 -0.19 -23.34
N GLU A 7 25.74 -0.13 -23.91
CA GLU A 7 26.47 -1.28 -24.44
C GLU A 7 26.98 -2.23 -23.34
N ILE A 8 27.33 -1.71 -22.16
CA ILE A 8 27.92 -2.51 -21.07
C ILE A 8 26.88 -3.45 -20.46
N THR A 9 25.65 -2.98 -20.26
CA THR A 9 24.58 -3.78 -19.64
C THR A 9 24.10 -4.93 -20.51
N ARG A 10 24.26 -4.81 -21.85
CA ARG A 10 23.85 -5.82 -22.83
C ARG A 10 24.75 -7.05 -22.87
N ALA A 11 26.01 -6.92 -22.46
CA ALA A 11 26.99 -8.01 -22.50
C ALA A 11 26.84 -9.00 -21.34
N VAL A 12 26.32 -8.55 -20.20
CA VAL A 12 26.21 -9.33 -18.96
C VAL A 12 24.77 -9.70 -18.57
N THR A 13 23.78 -9.16 -19.29
CA THR A 13 22.36 -9.42 -19.02
C THR A 13 21.79 -10.33 -20.11
N PRO A 14 21.20 -11.49 -19.77
CA PRO A 14 20.53 -12.34 -20.74
C PRO A 14 19.51 -11.53 -21.56
N ARG A 15 19.50 -11.70 -22.89
CA ARG A 15 18.65 -10.91 -23.81
C ARG A 15 17.17 -10.94 -23.41
N ASP A 16 16.76 -12.05 -22.81
CA ASP A 16 15.42 -12.36 -22.30
C ASP A 16 14.99 -11.45 -21.13
N VAL A 17 15.94 -10.88 -20.38
CA VAL A 17 15.69 -9.93 -19.28
C VAL A 17 15.53 -8.50 -19.82
N ILE A 18 16.27 -8.14 -20.89
CA ILE A 18 16.24 -6.80 -21.49
C ILE A 18 14.93 -6.54 -22.24
N HIS A 19 14.36 -7.58 -22.86
CA HIS A 19 13.14 -7.50 -23.65
C HIS A 19 11.86 -7.86 -22.88
N ARG A 20 11.98 -8.22 -21.59
CA ARG A 20 10.81 -8.49 -20.76
C ARG A 20 10.03 -7.19 -20.55
N PRO A 21 8.70 -7.16 -20.80
CA PRO A 21 7.88 -6.01 -20.40
C PRO A 21 8.07 -5.77 -18.91
N LYS A 22 8.10 -4.50 -18.47
CA LYS A 22 8.22 -4.14 -17.06
C LYS A 22 7.06 -4.76 -16.28
N THR A 23 7.26 -5.96 -15.77
CA THR A 23 6.41 -6.52 -14.72
C THR A 23 6.75 -5.73 -13.48
N GLY A 24 5.82 -4.88 -13.06
CA GLY A 24 5.96 -4.20 -11.77
C GLY A 24 6.27 -5.24 -10.71
N PHE A 25 7.26 -4.97 -9.87
CA PHE A 25 7.44 -5.70 -8.63
C PHE A 25 6.24 -5.35 -7.74
N GLY A 26 5.11 -6.01 -8.00
CA GLY A 26 3.89 -5.81 -7.26
C GLY A 26 4.17 -6.21 -5.82
N ALA A 27 4.06 -5.24 -4.91
CA ALA A 27 4.08 -5.53 -3.49
C ALA A 27 3.01 -6.61 -3.21
N PRO A 28 3.32 -7.67 -2.43
CA PRO A 28 2.33 -8.66 -2.05
C PRO A 28 1.40 -8.09 -0.97
N LEU A 29 0.63 -7.06 -1.33
CA LEU A 29 -0.21 -6.26 -0.42
C LEU A 29 -1.14 -7.14 0.39
N ARG A 30 -1.78 -8.13 -0.25
CA ARG A 30 -2.64 -9.09 0.42
C ARG A 30 -1.89 -9.82 1.54
N ALA A 31 -0.73 -10.40 1.24
CA ALA A 31 0.08 -11.10 2.25
C ALA A 31 0.53 -10.17 3.38
N TRP A 32 0.84 -8.91 3.07
CA TRP A 32 1.22 -7.92 4.08
C TRP A 32 0.05 -7.55 4.98
N LEU A 33 -1.11 -7.21 4.41
CA LEU A 33 -2.29 -6.77 5.15
C LEU A 33 -2.90 -7.89 6.01
N HIS A 34 -2.84 -9.14 5.55
CA HIS A 34 -3.26 -10.30 6.34
C HIS A 34 -2.20 -10.81 7.31
N GLY A 35 -0.96 -10.30 7.23
CA GLY A 35 0.16 -10.69 8.07
C GLY A 35 0.78 -9.49 8.78
N PRO A 36 2.01 -9.09 8.41
CA PRO A 36 2.80 -8.13 9.17
C PRO A 36 2.17 -6.75 9.35
N LEU A 37 1.34 -6.28 8.39
CA LEU A 37 0.63 -5.00 8.49
C LEU A 37 -0.75 -5.12 9.13
N GLY A 38 -1.22 -6.33 9.46
CA GLY A 38 -2.58 -6.53 9.97
C GLY A 38 -2.86 -5.77 11.27
N THR A 39 -1.93 -5.79 12.21
CA THR A 39 -2.06 -5.02 13.47
C THR A 39 -2.10 -3.52 13.21
N LEU A 40 -1.13 -3.01 12.42
CA LEU A 40 -1.08 -1.59 12.05
C LEU A 40 -2.37 -1.14 11.36
N LEU A 41 -2.89 -1.95 10.43
CA LEU A 41 -4.13 -1.69 9.72
C LEU A 41 -5.30 -1.56 10.70
N ASN A 42 -5.42 -2.48 11.66
CA ASN A 42 -6.52 -2.48 12.62
C ASN A 42 -6.49 -1.28 13.57
N ASP A 43 -5.30 -0.91 14.03
CA ASP A 43 -5.13 0.22 14.95
C ASP A 43 -5.38 1.54 14.22
N THR A 44 -4.82 1.65 13.00
CA THR A 44 -4.88 2.86 12.18
C THR A 44 -6.28 3.09 11.62
N LEU A 45 -6.96 2.03 11.19
CA LEU A 45 -8.32 2.07 10.65
C LEU A 45 -9.38 1.68 11.69
N SER A 46 -9.09 1.85 12.97
CA SER A 46 -10.07 1.67 14.03
C SER A 46 -11.23 2.66 13.87
N GLU A 47 -12.42 2.27 14.31
CA GLU A 47 -13.62 3.11 14.20
C GLU A 47 -13.42 4.48 14.86
N ALA A 48 -12.75 4.51 16.02
CA ALA A 48 -12.42 5.75 16.71
C ALA A 48 -11.44 6.63 15.91
N ALA A 49 -10.42 6.04 15.25
CA ALA A 49 -9.48 6.79 14.42
C ALA A 49 -10.17 7.36 13.18
N LEU A 50 -10.95 6.55 12.47
CA LEU A 50 -11.69 6.98 11.29
C LEU A 50 -12.72 8.06 11.62
N ARG A 51 -13.46 7.90 12.73
CA ARG A 51 -14.43 8.90 13.20
C ARG A 51 -13.75 10.22 13.55
N ARG A 52 -12.60 10.18 14.22
CA ARG A 52 -11.82 11.39 14.53
C ARG A 52 -11.32 12.08 13.27
N ARG A 53 -10.89 11.30 12.26
CA ARG A 53 -10.39 11.81 10.99
C ARG A 53 -11.50 12.42 10.12
N GLY A 54 -12.68 11.81 10.08
CA GLY A 54 -13.84 12.31 9.33
C GLY A 54 -13.72 12.27 7.81
N LEU A 55 -12.66 11.65 7.25
CA LEU A 55 -12.44 11.55 5.79
C LEU A 55 -13.10 10.31 5.16
N PHE A 56 -13.36 9.28 5.94
CA PHE A 56 -13.89 8.00 5.45
C PHE A 56 -15.10 7.57 6.28
N ASP A 57 -16.07 6.94 5.62
CA ASP A 57 -17.19 6.29 6.30
C ASP A 57 -16.68 5.06 7.06
N GLN A 58 -16.69 5.13 8.38
CA GLN A 58 -16.19 4.08 9.25
C GLN A 58 -16.95 2.76 9.06
N GLY A 59 -18.25 2.81 8.78
CA GLY A 59 -19.07 1.63 8.55
C GLY A 59 -18.71 0.92 7.24
N ALA A 60 -18.45 1.69 6.18
CA ALA A 60 -18.02 1.17 4.88
C ALA A 60 -16.63 0.54 4.97
N VAL A 61 -15.67 1.21 5.61
CA VAL A 61 -14.31 0.66 5.81
C VAL A 61 -14.38 -0.63 6.63
N ARG A 62 -15.19 -0.67 7.70
CA ARG A 62 -15.39 -1.88 8.51
C ARG A 62 -16.01 -3.03 7.73
N ARG A 63 -17.03 -2.76 6.91
CA ARG A 63 -17.64 -3.77 6.02
C ARG A 63 -16.61 -4.29 5.02
N LEU A 64 -15.83 -3.40 4.41
CA LEU A 64 -14.80 -3.76 3.43
C LEU A 64 -13.74 -4.67 4.06
N LEU A 65 -13.28 -4.32 5.25
CA LEU A 65 -12.29 -5.09 6.00
C LEU A 65 -12.83 -6.47 6.43
N ALA A 66 -14.11 -6.57 6.76
CA ALA A 66 -14.76 -7.85 7.04
C ALA A 66 -14.88 -8.73 5.79
N LEU A 67 -15.28 -8.17 4.65
CA LEU A 67 -15.39 -8.89 3.38
C LEU A 67 -14.03 -9.40 2.90
N ASP A 68 -12.97 -8.60 3.05
CA ASP A 68 -11.60 -8.97 2.69
C ASP A 68 -11.04 -10.11 3.55
N ARG A 69 -11.24 -10.02 4.87
CA ARG A 69 -10.87 -11.09 5.82
C ARG A 69 -11.64 -12.39 5.56
N ALA A 70 -12.91 -12.28 5.19
CA ALA A 70 -13.73 -13.43 4.83
C ALA A 70 -13.36 -14.00 3.44
N GLY A 71 -12.41 -13.40 2.71
CA GLY A 71 -12.02 -13.81 1.37
C GLY A 71 -13.13 -13.62 0.32
N ARG A 72 -14.13 -12.78 0.62
CA ARG A 72 -15.25 -12.51 -0.29
C ARG A 72 -14.89 -11.50 -1.37
N VAL A 73 -13.95 -10.61 -1.08
CA VAL A 73 -13.40 -9.62 -2.01
C VAL A 73 -11.90 -9.50 -1.77
N ASP A 74 -11.14 -9.08 -2.79
CA ASP A 74 -9.77 -8.61 -2.58
C ASP A 74 -9.80 -7.09 -2.41
N ALA A 75 -9.77 -6.63 -1.16
CA ALA A 75 -9.74 -5.21 -0.83
C ALA A 75 -8.33 -4.71 -0.50
N SER A 76 -7.28 -5.45 -0.88
CA SER A 76 -5.91 -5.13 -0.47
C SER A 76 -5.50 -3.72 -0.91
N TYR A 77 -5.79 -3.34 -2.15
CA TYR A 77 -5.49 -2.01 -2.67
C TYR A 77 -6.27 -0.88 -1.98
N PRO A 78 -7.62 -0.93 -1.89
CA PRO A 78 -8.36 0.13 -1.22
C PRO A 78 -8.03 0.23 0.27
N LEU A 79 -7.86 -0.89 0.98
CA LEU A 79 -7.46 -0.87 2.40
C LEU A 79 -6.07 -0.26 2.58
N PHE A 80 -5.12 -0.59 1.70
CA PHE A 80 -3.79 0.02 1.70
C PHE A 80 -3.85 1.52 1.40
N ALA A 81 -4.70 1.96 0.47
CA ALA A 81 -4.88 3.37 0.17
C ALA A 81 -5.41 4.16 1.38
N VAL A 82 -6.44 3.65 2.07
CA VAL A 82 -6.98 4.29 3.29
C VAL A 82 -5.91 4.32 4.38
N LEU A 83 -5.15 3.24 4.55
CA LEU A 83 -4.03 3.18 5.49
C LEU A 83 -2.99 4.27 5.20
N CYS A 84 -2.54 4.41 3.95
CA CYS A 84 -1.58 5.43 3.54
C CYS A 84 -2.09 6.84 3.82
N VAL A 85 -3.37 7.12 3.51
CA VAL A 85 -3.97 8.45 3.76
C VAL A 85 -3.97 8.76 5.25
N GLU A 86 -4.42 7.85 6.11
CA GLU A 86 -4.46 8.11 7.55
C GLU A 86 -3.04 8.27 8.14
N LEU A 87 -2.06 7.48 7.70
CA LEU A 87 -0.67 7.65 8.11
C LEU A 87 -0.09 9.01 7.67
N TRP A 88 -0.39 9.44 6.45
CA TRP A 88 -0.01 10.76 5.97
C TRP A 88 -0.63 11.86 6.83
N CYS A 89 -1.94 11.76 7.11
CA CYS A 89 -2.62 12.73 7.96
C CYS A 89 -1.99 12.80 9.36
N ARG A 90 -1.69 11.65 9.98
CA ARG A 90 -0.99 11.62 11.28
C ARG A 90 0.36 12.31 11.23
N ARG A 91 1.12 12.10 10.15
CA ARG A 91 2.47 12.66 10.03
C ARG A 91 2.48 14.16 9.80
N PHE A 92 1.55 14.68 9.01
CA PHE A 92 1.60 16.05 8.47
C PHE A 92 0.49 16.97 9.01
N LEU A 93 -0.71 16.45 9.27
CA LEU A 93 -1.81 17.26 9.81
C LEU A 93 -1.76 17.29 11.33
N ASP A 94 -1.49 16.16 11.97
CA ASP A 94 -1.45 16.09 13.44
C ASP A 94 -0.08 16.57 13.97
N GLY A 95 1.00 16.33 13.21
CA GLY A 95 2.38 16.71 13.54
C GLY A 95 2.77 18.17 13.27
N GLY A 96 1.86 18.99 12.72
CA GLY A 96 2.09 20.42 12.47
C GLY A 96 1.80 21.34 13.67
N SER A 97 1.50 20.77 14.84
CA SER A 97 1.17 21.49 16.07
C SER A 97 2.40 21.60 17.00
N GLY A 98 3.54 22.00 16.45
CA GLY A 98 4.79 22.22 17.17
C GLY A 98 5.24 23.67 17.09
#